data_AF-A0A7D5XQC4-F1
#
_entry.id   AF-A0A7D5XQC4-F1
#
_cell.length_a   1.000
_cell.length_b   1.000
_cell.length_c   1.000
_cell.angle_alpha   90.00
_cell.angle_beta   90.00
_cell.angle_gamma   90.00
#
_symmetry.space_group_name_H-M   'P 1'
#
loop_
_entity.id
_entity.type
_entity.pdbx_description
1 polymer ?
#
loop_
_entity_poly.entity_id
_entity_poly.type
_entity_poly.pdbx_seq_one_letter_code
_entity_poly.pdbx_strand_id
1 'polypeptide(L)'
;MAEYYFDTEIGCDEDERELFIRGESEIRPEKYKIITIQFQRLDESGRPVEPLRILKEWEMGEEGVIRELSKLINPKKTWQFIPVGQNLMFDLGMLKARAAKHGIVYDEWFLFNQLPRIDLKHICLGMNGFKFAGSGLDKFCNKPHDGEKIPLWYLNKEYEKILEYVTKEAEEFVSLYGRLKHALPKFRIENGFYGL
;
A
#
# COMPACT_ATOMS: atom_id res chain seq x y z
N MET A 1 17.69 -5.92 8.04
CA MET A 1 16.57 -5.09 7.53
C MET A 1 15.54 -6.04 6.94
N ALA A 2 14.26 -5.70 7.03
CA ALA A 2 13.21 -6.55 6.45
C ALA A 2 12.26 -5.68 5.63
N GLU A 3 12.31 -5.88 4.31
CA GLU A 3 11.39 -5.29 3.35
C GLU A 3 10.09 -6.07 3.36
N TYR A 4 8.98 -5.35 3.33
CA TYR A 4 7.64 -5.92 3.24
C TYR A 4 6.91 -5.25 2.10
N TYR A 5 6.38 -6.02 1.15
CA TYR A 5 5.25 -5.53 0.38
C TYR A 5 4.19 -5.05 1.38
N PHE A 6 3.62 -3.87 1.16
CA PHE A 6 2.63 -3.27 2.04
C PHE A 6 1.68 -2.41 1.23
N ASP A 7 0.39 -2.61 1.45
CA ASP A 7 -0.68 -1.89 0.79
C ASP A 7 -1.96 -1.97 1.63
N THR A 8 -2.88 -1.02 1.43
CA THR A 8 -4.15 -0.96 2.16
C THR A 8 -5.32 -0.71 1.23
N GLU A 9 -6.45 -1.37 1.51
CA GLU A 9 -7.71 -1.03 0.86
C GLU A 9 -8.67 -0.34 1.81
N ILE A 10 -9.48 0.54 1.23
CA ILE A 10 -10.44 1.36 1.96
C ILE A 10 -11.87 1.11 1.48
N GLY A 11 -12.79 1.09 2.43
CA GLY A 11 -14.23 1.06 2.18
C GLY A 11 -14.86 2.36 2.63
N CYS A 12 -15.90 2.81 1.92
CA CYS A 12 -16.75 3.89 2.40
C CYS A 12 -17.82 3.36 3.36
N ASP A 13 -18.26 4.23 4.27
CA ASP A 13 -19.43 3.96 5.10
C ASP A 13 -20.72 3.97 4.24
N GLU A 14 -21.78 3.30 4.72
CA GLU A 14 -23.06 3.20 3.99
C GLU A 14 -23.66 4.56 3.64
N ASP A 15 -23.48 5.56 4.52
CA ASP A 15 -23.96 6.93 4.32
C ASP A 15 -23.27 7.64 3.13
N GLU A 16 -22.09 7.17 2.71
CA GLU A 16 -21.35 7.71 1.56
C GLU A 16 -21.67 6.97 0.25
N ARG A 17 -22.49 5.91 0.26
CA ARG A 17 -22.82 5.08 -0.91
C ARG A 17 -23.31 5.90 -2.09
N GLU A 18 -24.31 6.77 -1.87
CA GLU A 18 -24.92 7.56 -2.93
C GLU A 18 -23.94 8.57 -3.54
N LEU A 19 -23.13 9.23 -2.70
CA LEU A 19 -22.09 10.15 -3.15
C LEU A 19 -21.01 9.40 -3.94
N PHE A 20 -20.63 8.21 -3.48
CA PHE A 20 -19.65 7.38 -4.16
C PHE A 20 -20.14 6.95 -5.55
N ILE A 21 -21.39 6.47 -5.66
CA ILE A 21 -21.99 6.05 -6.94
C ILE A 21 -22.04 7.21 -7.95
N ARG A 22 -22.25 8.45 -7.47
CA ARG A 22 -22.27 9.65 -8.31
C ARG A 22 -20.88 10.19 -8.65
N GLY A 23 -19.82 9.63 -8.08
CA GLY A 23 -18.45 10.14 -8.23
C GLY A 23 -18.21 11.45 -7.46
N GLU A 24 -19.04 11.74 -6.47
CA GLU A 24 -18.99 12.96 -5.65
C GLU A 24 -18.39 12.72 -4.25
N SER A 25 -18.12 11.46 -3.88
CA SER A 25 -17.47 11.16 -2.61
C SER A 25 -15.98 11.47 -2.67
N GLU A 26 -15.49 12.15 -1.64
CA GLU A 26 -14.08 12.46 -1.46
C GLU A 26 -13.46 11.50 -0.45
N ILE A 27 -12.39 10.81 -0.88
CA ILE A 27 -11.66 9.87 -0.02
C ILE A 27 -10.99 10.62 1.11
N ARG A 28 -11.52 10.43 2.32
CA ARG A 28 -10.98 11.01 3.57
C ARG A 28 -11.09 10.03 4.74
N PRO A 29 -10.16 10.06 5.72
CA PRO A 29 -10.21 9.16 6.88
C PRO A 29 -11.46 9.29 7.76
N GLU A 30 -12.20 10.41 7.65
CA GLU A 30 -13.45 10.62 8.37
C GLU A 30 -14.60 9.81 7.78
N LYS A 31 -14.59 9.60 6.46
CA LYS A 31 -15.67 9.00 5.64
C LYS A 31 -15.38 7.56 5.19
N TYR A 32 -14.11 7.20 5.20
CA TYR A 32 -13.62 5.90 4.78
C TYR A 32 -12.91 5.21 5.94
N LYS A 33 -12.92 3.88 5.91
CA LYS A 33 -12.21 3.02 6.86
C LYS A 33 -11.30 2.06 6.13
N ILE A 34 -10.30 1.53 6.85
CA ILE A 34 -9.42 0.49 6.33
C ILE A 34 -10.18 -0.83 6.37
N ILE A 35 -10.30 -1.50 5.22
CA ILE A 35 -11.02 -2.78 5.09
C ILE A 35 -10.07 -3.96 4.93
N THR A 36 -8.91 -3.76 4.30
CA THR A 36 -7.83 -4.74 4.29
C THR A 36 -6.48 -4.08 4.51
N ILE A 37 -5.57 -4.84 5.12
CA ILE A 37 -4.15 -4.53 5.14
C ILE A 37 -3.43 -5.77 4.66
N GLN A 38 -2.64 -5.62 3.61
CA GLN A 38 -1.91 -6.71 2.98
C GLN A 38 -0.42 -6.46 3.12
N PHE A 39 0.31 -7.49 3.55
CA PHE A 39 1.76 -7.42 3.64
C PHE A 39 2.44 -8.77 3.48
N GLN A 40 3.67 -8.75 2.97
CA GLN A 40 4.45 -9.95 2.68
C GLN A 40 5.94 -9.65 2.79
N ARG A 41 6.66 -10.42 3.61
CA ARG A 41 8.12 -10.26 3.71
C ARG A 41 8.81 -10.63 2.40
N LEU A 42 9.79 -9.80 2.02
CA LEU A 42 10.61 -9.95 0.83
C LEU A 42 12.07 -10.25 1.18
N ASP A 43 12.75 -11.03 0.33
CA ASP A 43 14.21 -11.20 0.39
C ASP A 43 14.96 -10.00 -0.23
N GLU A 44 16.28 -10.05 -0.20
CA GLU A 44 17.13 -8.99 -0.77
C GLU A 44 16.92 -8.78 -2.27
N SER A 45 16.42 -9.79 -3.00
CA SER A 45 16.07 -9.71 -4.42
C SER A 45 14.65 -9.21 -4.69
N GLY A 46 13.87 -8.91 -3.63
CA GLY A 46 12.49 -8.45 -3.73
C GLY A 46 11.49 -9.58 -3.95
N ARG A 47 11.87 -10.85 -3.72
CA ARG A 47 10.98 -12.01 -3.87
C ARG A 47 10.30 -12.37 -2.54
N PRO A 48 9.08 -12.90 -2.55
CA PRO A 48 8.43 -13.39 -1.34
C PRO A 48 9.21 -14.48 -0.64
N VAL A 49 9.30 -14.39 0.70
CA VAL A 49 9.85 -15.47 1.54
C VAL A 49 8.81 -16.08 2.48
N GLU A 50 7.57 -15.59 2.42
CA GLU A 50 6.42 -16.08 3.16
C GLU A 50 5.13 -15.83 2.36
N PRO A 51 4.02 -16.52 2.67
CA PRO A 51 2.73 -16.24 2.05
C PRO A 51 2.26 -14.81 2.30
N LEU A 52 1.50 -14.25 1.35
CA LEU A 52 0.84 -12.96 1.51
C LEU A 52 -0.11 -13.02 2.72
N ARG A 53 0.05 -12.09 3.65
CA ARG A 53 -0.87 -11.94 4.77
C ARG A 53 -1.87 -10.85 4.43
N ILE A 54 -3.16 -11.18 4.49
CA ILE A 54 -4.27 -10.24 4.28
C ILE A 54 -5.08 -10.19 5.57
N LEU A 55 -5.00 -9.07 6.26
CA LEU A 55 -5.85 -8.76 7.41
C LEU A 55 -7.17 -8.19 6.89
N LYS A 56 -8.29 -8.63 7.46
CA LYS A 56 -9.63 -8.35 6.95
C LYS A 56 -10.51 -7.74 8.03
N GLU A 57 -11.04 -6.57 7.76
CA GLU A 57 -11.88 -5.84 8.70
C GLU A 57 -13.17 -6.61 9.04
N TRP A 58 -13.76 -7.30 8.08
CA TRP A 58 -14.98 -8.09 8.30
C TRP A 58 -14.74 -9.37 9.13
N GLU A 59 -13.49 -9.73 9.45
CA GLU A 59 -13.16 -10.87 10.31
C GLU A 59 -12.79 -10.46 11.74
N MET A 60 -12.16 -9.29 11.92
CA MET A 60 -11.60 -8.88 13.22
C MET A 60 -11.85 -7.41 13.60
N GLY A 61 -12.68 -6.70 12.83
CA GLY A 61 -12.90 -5.27 12.96
C GLY A 61 -11.71 -4.42 12.53
N GLU A 62 -11.94 -3.13 12.28
CA GLU A 62 -10.89 -2.22 11.81
C GLU A 62 -9.80 -2.07 12.88
N GLU A 63 -10.22 -1.96 14.14
CA GLU A 63 -9.33 -1.94 15.29
C GLU A 63 -8.41 -3.16 15.32
N GLY A 64 -8.96 -4.37 15.10
CA GLY A 64 -8.18 -5.61 15.10
C GLY A 64 -7.13 -5.62 13.99
N VAL A 65 -7.52 -5.23 12.78
CA VAL A 65 -6.61 -5.12 11.62
C VAL A 65 -5.47 -4.13 11.91
N ILE A 66 -5.79 -2.94 12.41
CA ILE A 66 -4.80 -1.91 12.74
C ILE A 66 -3.90 -2.36 13.89
N ARG A 67 -4.45 -3.00 14.92
CA ARG A 67 -3.66 -3.52 16.05
C ARG A 67 -2.66 -4.56 15.60
N GLU A 68 -3.04 -5.48 14.71
CA GLU A 68 -2.10 -6.47 14.17
C GLU A 68 -0.95 -5.81 13.41
N LEU A 69 -1.22 -4.84 12.53
CA LEU A 69 -0.16 -4.09 11.84
C LEU A 69 0.72 -3.30 12.82
N SER A 70 0.14 -2.69 13.86
CA SER A 70 0.88 -1.86 14.82
C SER A 70 1.97 -2.62 15.58
N LYS A 71 1.86 -3.96 15.67
CA LYS A 71 2.91 -4.82 16.25
C LYS A 71 4.20 -4.81 15.41
N LEU A 72 4.10 -4.50 14.12
CA LEU A 72 5.22 -4.44 13.17
C LEU A 72 5.84 -3.03 13.09
N ILE A 73 5.03 -1.98 13.18
CA ILE A 73 5.49 -0.59 13.10
C ILE A 73 5.99 -0.12 14.47
N ASN A 74 7.32 -0.21 14.68
CA ASN A 74 7.94 0.08 15.97
C ASN A 74 9.00 1.20 15.87
N PRO A 75 8.80 2.35 16.55
CA PRO A 75 9.78 3.46 16.56
C PRO A 75 11.16 3.08 17.08
N LYS A 76 11.27 2.06 17.94
CA LYS A 76 12.55 1.58 18.47
C LYS A 76 13.22 0.54 17.56
N LYS A 77 12.52 0.05 16.54
CA LYS A 77 12.98 -1.02 15.65
C LYS A 77 12.62 -0.72 14.19
N THR A 78 12.89 0.52 13.75
CA THR A 78 12.46 1.07 12.45
C THR A 78 12.88 0.24 11.23
N TRP A 79 13.96 -0.53 11.33
CA TRP A 79 14.49 -1.39 10.26
C TRP A 79 13.90 -2.80 10.22
N GLN A 80 12.99 -3.14 11.15
CA GLN A 80 12.33 -4.46 11.19
C GLN A 80 11.07 -4.54 10.32
N PHE A 81 10.56 -3.40 9.86
CA PHE A 81 9.45 -3.32 8.92
C PHE A 81 9.67 -2.12 8.00
N ILE A 82 10.18 -2.39 6.80
CA ILE A 82 10.35 -1.39 5.74
C ILE A 82 9.22 -1.60 4.73
N PRO A 83 8.14 -0.79 4.76
CA PRO A 83 7.08 -0.89 3.78
C PRO A 83 7.62 -0.56 2.37
N VAL A 84 7.26 -1.43 1.44
CA VAL A 84 7.50 -1.33 0.01
C VAL A 84 6.14 -1.37 -0.66
N GLY A 85 5.77 -0.30 -1.34
CA GLY A 85 4.42 -0.15 -1.90
C GLY A 85 4.35 0.96 -2.93
N GLN A 86 3.13 1.27 -3.37
CA GLN A 86 2.86 2.34 -4.32
C GLN A 86 2.09 3.44 -3.62
N ASN A 87 2.61 4.68 -3.66
CA ASN A 87 1.95 5.84 -3.05
C ASN A 87 1.75 5.69 -1.52
N LEU A 88 2.75 5.12 -0.84
CA LEU A 88 2.72 4.75 0.58
C LEU A 88 2.33 5.88 1.53
N MET A 89 2.53 7.14 1.13
CA MET A 89 2.08 8.29 1.92
C MET A 89 0.56 8.31 2.13
N PHE A 90 -0.19 7.82 1.15
CA PHE A 90 -1.64 7.67 1.27
C PHE A 90 -1.98 6.60 2.33
N ASP A 91 -1.41 5.40 2.20
CA ASP A 91 -1.65 4.29 3.14
C ASP A 91 -1.26 4.64 4.57
N LEU A 92 -0.06 5.23 4.76
CA LEU A 92 0.42 5.65 6.08
C LEU A 92 -0.42 6.80 6.64
N GLY A 93 -0.90 7.73 5.79
CA GLY A 93 -1.79 8.80 6.18
C GLY A 93 -3.15 8.28 6.66
N MET A 94 -3.76 7.36 5.89
CA MET A 94 -4.99 6.67 6.26
C MET A 94 -4.80 5.88 7.56
N LEU A 95 -3.74 5.08 7.65
CA LEU A 95 -3.41 4.31 8.85
C LEU A 95 -3.28 5.20 10.08
N LYS A 96 -2.53 6.30 10.00
CA LYS A 96 -2.37 7.24 11.12
C LYS A 96 -3.70 7.77 11.61
N ALA A 97 -4.53 8.27 10.70
CA ALA A 97 -5.80 8.90 11.03
C ALA A 97 -6.81 7.89 11.59
N ARG A 98 -6.88 6.68 11.01
CA ARG A 98 -7.79 5.62 11.48
C ARG A 98 -7.29 4.97 12.78
N ALA A 99 -5.99 4.78 12.95
CA ALA A 99 -5.41 4.24 14.18
C ALA A 99 -5.67 5.13 15.39
N ALA A 100 -5.65 6.46 15.22
CA ALA A 100 -5.95 7.41 16.29
C ALA A 100 -7.37 7.23 16.87
N LYS A 101 -8.36 6.84 16.05
CA LYS A 101 -9.72 6.53 16.51
C LYS A 101 -9.78 5.35 17.48
N HIS A 102 -8.76 4.48 17.47
CA HIS A 102 -8.64 3.28 18.29
C HIS A 102 -7.57 3.41 19.39
N GLY A 103 -7.14 4.64 19.69
CA GLY A 103 -6.15 4.93 20.74
C GLY A 103 -4.71 4.58 20.37
N ILE A 104 -4.42 4.30 19.09
CA ILE A 104 -3.07 4.00 18.60
C ILE A 104 -2.55 5.26 17.91
N VAL A 105 -1.59 5.94 18.55
CA VAL A 105 -1.06 7.21 18.07
C VAL A 105 0.33 6.99 17.50
N TYR A 106 0.49 7.34 16.22
CA TYR A 106 1.79 7.43 15.57
C TYR A 106 2.29 8.87 15.57
N ASP A 107 3.49 9.06 16.09
CA ASP A 107 4.21 10.33 15.97
C ASP A 107 4.49 10.65 14.48
N GLU A 108 4.22 11.89 14.08
CA GLU A 108 4.36 12.34 12.69
C GLU A 108 5.81 12.33 12.23
N TRP A 109 6.73 12.75 13.10
CA TRP A 109 8.14 12.78 12.78
C TRP A 109 8.64 11.35 12.54
N PHE A 110 8.26 10.43 13.41
CA PHE A 110 8.53 9.01 13.24
C PHE A 110 7.96 8.48 11.92
N LEU A 111 6.66 8.59 11.71
CA LEU A 111 5.97 7.95 10.58
C LEU A 111 6.44 8.49 9.21
N PHE A 112 6.67 9.80 9.12
CA PHE A 112 6.98 10.43 7.84
C PHE A 112 8.47 10.63 7.59
N ASN A 113 9.31 10.68 8.62
CA ASN A 113 10.74 10.98 8.49
C ASN A 113 11.67 9.85 8.98
N GLN A 114 11.29 9.08 10.02
CA GLN A 114 12.18 8.05 10.58
C GLN A 114 11.85 6.63 10.11
N LEU A 115 10.59 6.34 9.76
CA LEU A 115 10.20 5.05 9.21
C LEU A 115 10.75 4.95 7.77
N PRO A 116 11.74 4.08 7.51
CA PRO A 116 12.25 3.88 6.15
C PRO A 116 11.14 3.30 5.29
N ARG A 117 11.04 3.74 4.04
CA ARG A 117 10.04 3.24 3.08
C ARG A 117 10.59 3.25 1.66
N ILE A 118 10.10 2.32 0.84
CA ILE A 118 10.41 2.26 -0.59
C ILE A 118 9.11 2.47 -1.36
N ASP A 119 8.92 3.69 -1.86
CA ASP A 119 7.72 4.08 -2.59
C ASP A 119 7.97 4.03 -4.10
N LEU A 120 7.29 3.11 -4.79
CA LEU A 120 7.44 2.90 -6.23
C LEU A 120 6.82 4.04 -7.06
N LYS A 121 6.01 4.92 -6.45
CA LYS A 121 5.34 6.01 -7.17
C LYS A 121 6.33 6.89 -7.91
N HIS A 122 7.45 7.21 -7.26
CA HIS A 122 8.48 8.05 -7.84
C HIS A 122 9.31 7.33 -8.91
N ILE A 123 9.45 6.00 -8.80
CA ILE A 123 10.10 5.18 -9.81
C ILE A 123 9.22 5.11 -11.07
N CYS A 124 7.93 4.80 -10.91
CA CYS A 124 6.95 4.83 -11.99
C CYS A 124 6.87 6.22 -12.66
N LEU A 125 6.90 7.29 -11.87
CA LEU A 125 6.95 8.66 -12.38
C LEU A 125 8.20 8.91 -13.22
N GLY A 126 9.38 8.48 -12.75
CA GLY A 126 10.63 8.58 -13.51
C GLY A 126 10.60 7.78 -14.81
N MET A 127 10.10 6.54 -14.77
CA MET A 127 9.91 5.70 -15.96
C MET A 127 8.88 6.29 -16.95
N ASN A 128 7.96 7.12 -16.47
CA ASN A 128 7.00 7.86 -17.29
C ASN A 128 7.51 9.25 -17.74
N GLY A 129 8.83 9.48 -17.72
CA GLY A 129 9.41 10.76 -18.10
C GLY A 129 8.92 11.93 -17.23
N PHE A 130 8.69 11.68 -15.95
CA PHE A 130 8.17 12.63 -14.97
C PHE A 130 6.79 13.21 -15.27
N LYS A 131 5.96 12.50 -16.04
CA LYS A 131 4.54 12.84 -16.25
C LYS A 131 3.67 12.12 -15.24
N PHE A 132 2.81 12.84 -14.52
CA PHE A 132 1.86 12.25 -13.58
C PHE A 132 0.76 11.44 -14.29
N ALA A 133 0.25 11.96 -15.41
CA ALA A 133 -0.70 11.21 -16.24
C ALA A 133 -0.03 9.96 -16.81
N GLY A 134 -0.56 8.78 -16.48
CA GLY A 134 0.00 7.50 -16.90
C GLY A 134 1.13 6.95 -16.01
N SER A 135 1.42 7.56 -14.85
CA SER A 135 2.39 7.00 -13.89
C SER A 135 1.78 6.00 -12.89
N GLY A 136 0.53 5.59 -13.13
CA GLY A 136 -0.16 4.59 -12.31
C GLY A 136 0.50 3.22 -12.44
N LEU A 137 0.48 2.43 -11.36
CA LEU A 137 1.11 1.11 -11.31
C LEU A 137 0.58 0.16 -12.40
N ASP A 138 -0.68 0.33 -12.80
CA ASP A 138 -1.35 -0.42 -13.87
C ASP A 138 -0.73 -0.20 -15.26
N LYS A 139 0.10 0.83 -15.43
CA LYS A 139 0.85 1.07 -16.67
C LYS A 139 2.18 0.31 -16.71
N PHE A 140 2.62 -0.26 -15.59
CA PHE A 140 3.93 -0.92 -15.44
C PHE A 140 3.83 -2.41 -15.06
N CYS A 141 2.62 -2.89 -14.74
CA CYS A 141 2.33 -4.29 -14.46
C CYS A 141 0.89 -4.62 -14.85
N ASN A 142 0.51 -5.90 -14.85
CA ASN A 142 -0.83 -6.33 -15.25
C ASN A 142 -1.81 -6.32 -14.07
N LYS A 143 -1.71 -5.31 -13.18
CA LYS A 143 -2.65 -5.19 -12.06
C LYS A 143 -4.07 -4.93 -12.58
N PRO A 144 -5.12 -5.34 -11.87
CA PRO A 144 -6.48 -5.08 -12.30
C PRO A 144 -6.80 -3.57 -12.28
N HIS A 145 -7.52 -3.07 -13.28
CA HIS A 145 -7.93 -1.66 -13.36
C HIS A 145 -9.09 -1.30 -12.40
N ASP A 146 -9.63 -2.28 -11.69
CA ASP A 146 -10.89 -2.18 -10.95
C ASP A 146 -10.76 -1.72 -9.49
N GLY A 147 -9.61 -1.17 -9.08
CA GLY A 147 -9.39 -0.73 -7.68
C GLY A 147 -10.41 0.31 -7.23
N GLU A 148 -10.85 1.16 -8.16
CA GLU A 148 -11.92 2.14 -7.92
C GLU A 148 -13.25 1.47 -7.54
N LYS A 149 -13.48 0.19 -7.84
CA LYS A 149 -14.71 -0.53 -7.49
C LYS A 149 -14.71 -1.10 -6.08
N ILE A 150 -13.58 -1.11 -5.39
CA ILE A 150 -13.43 -1.75 -4.07
C ILE A 150 -14.42 -1.21 -3.04
N PRO A 151 -14.63 0.12 -2.90
CA PRO A 151 -15.65 0.62 -1.97
C PRO A 151 -17.04 0.09 -2.28
N LEU A 152 -17.42 -0.06 -3.56
CA LEU A 152 -18.71 -0.63 -3.96
C LEU A 152 -18.80 -2.13 -3.65
N TRP A 153 -17.76 -2.90 -3.97
CA TRP A 153 -17.70 -4.32 -3.61
C TRP A 153 -17.81 -4.50 -2.10
N TYR A 154 -17.18 -3.62 -1.31
CA TYR A 154 -17.28 -3.65 0.13
C TYR A 154 -18.70 -3.39 0.64
N LEU A 155 -19.37 -2.35 0.13
CA LEU A 155 -20.78 -2.06 0.45
C LEU A 155 -21.73 -3.20 0.06
N ASN A 156 -21.42 -3.90 -1.03
CA ASN A 156 -22.19 -5.05 -1.50
C ASN A 156 -21.79 -6.36 -0.81
N LYS A 157 -20.80 -6.34 0.09
CA LYS A 157 -20.22 -7.52 0.76
C LYS A 157 -19.63 -8.54 -0.20
N GLU A 158 -19.18 -8.09 -1.37
CA GLU A 158 -18.51 -8.90 -2.40
C GLU A 158 -17.03 -9.10 -2.02
N TYR A 159 -16.77 -9.60 -0.81
CA TYR A 159 -15.43 -9.70 -0.22
C TYR A 159 -14.48 -10.58 -1.03
N GLU A 160 -15.01 -11.61 -1.69
CA GLU A 160 -14.21 -12.48 -2.58
C GLU A 160 -13.54 -11.69 -3.71
N LYS A 161 -14.25 -10.73 -4.32
CA LYS A 161 -13.70 -9.86 -5.37
C LYS A 161 -12.57 -8.98 -4.85
N ILE A 162 -12.71 -8.47 -3.62
CA ILE A 162 -11.67 -7.68 -2.97
C ILE A 162 -10.44 -8.54 -2.72
N LEU A 163 -10.62 -9.77 -2.24
CA LEU A 163 -9.52 -10.70 -1.99
C LEU A 163 -8.79 -11.11 -3.28
N GLU A 164 -9.52 -11.38 -4.35
CA GLU A 164 -8.95 -11.64 -5.67
C GLU A 164 -8.14 -10.43 -6.16
N TYR A 165 -8.69 -9.22 -6.01
CA TYR A 165 -8.02 -7.97 -6.40
C TYR A 165 -6.70 -7.78 -5.66
N VAL A 166 -6.71 -7.75 -4.32
CA VAL A 166 -5.50 -7.46 -3.53
C VAL A 166 -4.45 -8.55 -3.68
N THR A 167 -4.86 -9.81 -3.88
CA THR A 167 -3.92 -10.91 -4.14
C THR A 167 -3.23 -10.69 -5.48
N LYS A 168 -4.00 -10.38 -6.54
CA LYS A 168 -3.45 -10.17 -7.86
C LYS A 168 -2.56 -8.92 -7.93
N GLU A 169 -2.96 -7.83 -7.28
CA GLU A 169 -2.15 -6.63 -7.19
C GLU A 169 -0.83 -6.89 -6.47
N ALA A 170 -0.85 -7.61 -5.34
CA ALA A 170 0.36 -7.98 -4.61
C ALA A 170 1.35 -8.77 -5.49
N GLU A 171 0.86 -9.78 -6.23
CA GLU A 171 1.68 -10.58 -7.15
C GLU A 171 2.34 -9.72 -8.23
N GLU A 172 1.56 -8.85 -8.88
CA GLU A 172 2.03 -7.99 -9.96
C GLU A 172 3.02 -6.92 -9.43
N PHE A 173 2.74 -6.34 -8.26
CA PHE A 173 3.63 -5.40 -7.59
C PHE A 173 4.96 -6.05 -7.25
N VAL A 174 4.95 -7.20 -6.57
CA VAL A 174 6.18 -7.89 -6.15
C VAL A 174 7.00 -8.33 -7.36
N SER A 175 6.35 -8.80 -8.42
CA SER A 175 7.00 -9.12 -9.69
C SER A 175 7.69 -7.90 -10.32
N LEU A 176 7.02 -6.74 -10.35
CA LEU A 176 7.63 -5.49 -10.80
C LEU A 176 8.80 -5.06 -9.90
N TYR A 177 8.61 -5.09 -8.58
CA TYR A 177 9.62 -4.69 -7.61
C TYR A 177 10.89 -5.53 -7.73
N GLY A 178 10.77 -6.86 -7.81
CA GLY A 178 11.92 -7.74 -8.01
C GLY A 178 12.68 -7.45 -9.31
N ARG A 179 11.97 -7.16 -10.42
CA ARG A 179 12.60 -6.72 -11.67
C ARG A 179 13.35 -5.39 -11.50
N LEU A 180 12.75 -4.42 -10.80
CA LEU A 180 13.36 -3.11 -10.54
C LEU A 180 14.61 -3.22 -9.65
N LYS A 181 14.61 -4.07 -8.61
CA LYS A 181 15.80 -4.32 -7.78
C LYS A 181 16.99 -4.82 -8.60
N HIS A 182 16.74 -5.55 -9.68
CA HIS A 182 17.79 -6.01 -10.58
C HIS A 182 18.17 -4.96 -11.63
N ALA A 183 17.18 -4.27 -12.22
CA ALA A 183 17.38 -3.36 -13.34
C ALA A 183 17.96 -2.01 -12.93
N LEU A 184 17.48 -1.40 -11.83
CA LEU A 184 17.88 -0.04 -11.43
C LEU A 184 19.37 0.08 -11.08
N PRO A 185 19.99 -0.87 -10.35
CA PRO A 185 21.44 -0.80 -10.11
C PRO A 185 22.27 -0.89 -11.39
N LYS A 186 21.84 -1.71 -12.35
CA LYS A 186 22.49 -1.83 -13.67
C LYS A 186 22.35 -0.53 -14.47
N PHE A 187 21.13 -0.03 -14.58
CA PHE A 187 20.82 1.23 -15.23
C PHE A 187 21.68 2.38 -14.69
N ARG A 188 21.85 2.45 -13.36
CA ARG A 188 22.72 3.42 -12.69
C ARG A 188 24.17 3.32 -13.18
N ILE A 189 24.73 2.12 -13.21
CA ILE A 189 26.13 1.88 -13.61
C ILE A 189 26.32 2.19 -15.10
N GLU A 190 25.42 1.68 -15.95
CA GLU A 190 25.50 1.81 -17.41
C GLU A 190 25.42 3.26 -17.89
N ASN A 191 24.61 4.08 -17.22
CA ASN A 191 24.41 5.49 -17.58
C ASN A 191 25.34 6.44 -16.82
N GLY A 192 26.30 5.90 -16.07
CA GLY A 192 27.25 6.70 -15.33
C GLY A 192 26.63 7.61 -14.27
N PHE A 193 25.49 7.21 -13.70
CA PHE A 193 24.90 7.84 -12.52
C PHE A 193 25.70 7.44 -11.27
N TYR A 194 27.00 7.76 -11.29
CA TYR A 194 27.87 7.66 -10.14
C TYR A 194 27.62 8.86 -9.22
N GLY A 195 27.75 8.62 -7.92
CA GLY A 195 27.95 9.70 -6.96
C GLY A 195 29.44 9.94 -6.78
N LEU A 196 29.80 11.21 -6.60
CA LEU A 196 31.03 11.70 -5.97
C LEU A 196 31.39 10.92 -4.69
#